data_AF-A0A8C5LM34-F1
#
_entry.id   AF-A0A8C5LM34-F1
#
_cell.length_a   1.000
_cell.length_b   1.000
_cell.length_c   1.000
_cell.angle_alpha   90.00
_cell.angle_beta   90.00
_cell.angle_gamma   90.00
#
_symmetry.space_group_name_H-M   'P 1'
#
loop_
_entity.id
_entity.type
_entity.pdbx_description
1 polymer ?
#
loop_
_entity_poly.entity_id
_entity_poly.type
_entity_poly.pdbx_seq_one_letter_code
_entity_poly.pdbx_strand_id
1 'polypeptide(L)'
;MTQPNGTAQAGRNRGRKEVKMVIVGDGGCGKTSLLMVYAKGAFPETYAPSVFEKYITTITIGNKDVDLHLYDTAGQEDYDRLRPLSYQDVNLVLICYDVTSPSSFDNVLIKWYPEVHHFCRGVPIILIGCKTDLRKDKERVRKLKTSQQEPITYSQVFVSVDGVRLLQPSQKWSPKERLQVHWFETSVFLQFVLLKLCMNHF
;
A
#
# COMPACT_ATOMS: atom_id res chain seq x y z
N MET A 1 -36.36 -3.07 51.31
CA MET A 1 -34.90 -3.01 51.38
C MET A 1 -34.36 -3.90 50.28
N THR A 2 -33.76 -3.28 49.27
CA THR A 2 -33.36 -3.84 47.98
C THR A 2 -32.00 -4.55 48.03
N GLN A 3 -31.82 -5.41 47.02
CA GLN A 3 -30.79 -6.41 46.74
C GLN A 3 -29.30 -5.95 46.72
N PRO A 4 -28.33 -6.91 46.69
CA PRO A 4 -26.93 -6.68 47.02
C PRO A 4 -26.05 -6.14 45.88
N ASN A 5 -24.93 -5.55 46.27
CA ASN A 5 -23.86 -4.98 45.45
C ASN A 5 -23.33 -5.97 44.40
N GLY A 6 -23.61 -5.70 43.12
CA GLY A 6 -22.84 -6.21 42.00
C GLY A 6 -21.57 -5.36 41.82
N THR A 7 -20.41 -5.91 42.14
CA THR A 7 -19.12 -5.35 41.71
C THR A 7 -19.02 -5.48 40.20
N ALA A 8 -19.16 -4.36 39.50
CA ALA A 8 -18.81 -4.26 38.09
C ALA A 8 -17.31 -4.58 37.92
N GLN A 9 -17.01 -5.72 37.30
CA GLN A 9 -15.66 -6.02 36.82
C GLN A 9 -15.29 -4.97 35.77
N ALA A 10 -14.30 -4.15 36.09
CA ALA A 10 -13.65 -3.27 35.13
C ALA A 10 -13.05 -4.12 34.01
N GLY A 11 -13.72 -4.11 32.85
CA GLY A 11 -13.21 -4.68 31.62
C GLY A 11 -11.89 -4.02 31.28
N ARG A 12 -10.81 -4.80 31.31
CA ARG A 12 -9.46 -4.39 30.93
C ARG A 12 -9.52 -3.94 29.47
N ASN A 13 -9.51 -2.63 29.23
CA ASN A 13 -9.52 -2.03 27.90
C ASN A 13 -8.19 -2.39 27.20
N ARG A 14 -8.11 -3.56 26.57
CA ARG A 14 -6.98 -3.90 25.70
C ARG A 14 -7.10 -2.97 24.50
N GLY A 15 -6.21 -1.97 24.42
CA GLY A 15 -6.18 -1.03 23.31
C GLY A 15 -6.29 -1.75 21.96
N ARG A 16 -7.09 -1.17 21.05
CA ARG A 16 -7.27 -1.69 19.70
C ARG A 16 -5.91 -1.80 19.03
N LYS A 17 -5.66 -2.89 18.29
CA LYS A 17 -4.34 -3.05 17.64
C LYS A 17 -4.23 -2.01 16.53
N GLU A 18 -3.13 -1.29 16.52
CA GLU A 18 -2.81 -0.32 15.47
C GLU A 18 -1.83 -0.93 14.46
N VAL A 19 -2.06 -0.68 13.18
CA VAL A 19 -1.16 -1.04 12.08
C VAL A 19 -0.89 0.21 11.26
N LYS A 20 0.36 0.64 11.23
CA LYS A 20 0.83 1.78 10.44
C LYS A 20 1.27 1.33 9.05
N MET A 21 0.69 1.96 8.03
CA MET A 21 1.02 1.78 6.62
C MET A 21 1.50 3.09 6.03
N VAL A 22 2.62 3.07 5.32
CA VAL A 22 3.12 4.24 4.57
C VAL A 22 3.06 3.93 3.08
N ILE A 23 2.56 4.88 2.28
CA ILE A 23 2.54 4.76 0.82
C ILE A 23 3.55 5.73 0.21
N VAL A 24 4.34 5.25 -0.77
CA VAL A 24 5.37 6.01 -1.48
C VAL A 24 5.29 5.73 -2.98
N GLY A 25 5.95 6.54 -3.79
CA GLY A 25 5.85 6.47 -5.26
C GLY A 25 5.79 7.86 -5.89
N ASP A 26 5.95 7.92 -7.21
CA ASP A 26 6.05 9.18 -7.95
C ASP A 26 4.86 10.14 -7.71
N GLY A 27 5.13 11.44 -7.92
CA GLY A 27 4.09 12.46 -7.96
C GLY A 27 3.00 12.09 -8.96
N GLY A 28 1.74 12.15 -8.51
CA GLY A 28 0.59 11.85 -9.37
C GLY A 28 0.40 10.38 -9.76
N CYS A 29 1.15 9.42 -9.20
CA CYS A 29 1.01 8.01 -9.60
C CYS A 29 -0.31 7.35 -9.16
N GLY A 30 -0.99 7.90 -8.14
CA GLY A 30 -2.30 7.42 -7.68
C GLY A 30 -2.42 7.09 -6.18
N LYS A 31 -1.39 7.40 -5.37
CA LYS A 31 -1.32 7.10 -3.92
C LYS A 31 -2.54 7.60 -3.14
N THR A 32 -2.82 8.91 -3.24
CA THR A 32 -3.92 9.56 -2.54
C THR A 32 -5.27 9.00 -2.95
N SER A 33 -5.51 8.81 -4.26
CA SER A 33 -6.74 8.21 -4.77
C SER A 33 -6.93 6.79 -4.24
N LEU A 34 -5.86 5.99 -4.18
CA LEU A 34 -5.91 4.63 -3.62
C LEU A 34 -6.31 4.65 -2.15
N LEU A 35 -5.65 5.47 -1.33
CA LEU A 35 -5.95 5.56 0.11
C LEU A 35 -7.35 6.13 0.37
N MET A 36 -7.78 7.14 -0.39
CA MET A 36 -9.09 7.78 -0.25
C MET A 36 -10.23 6.81 -0.61
N VAL A 37 -10.11 6.09 -1.73
CA VAL A 37 -11.12 5.09 -2.11
C VAL A 37 -11.19 3.98 -1.06
N TYR A 38 -10.04 3.56 -0.52
CA TYR A 38 -10.01 2.55 0.53
C TYR A 38 -10.62 3.04 1.86
N ALA A 39 -10.23 4.22 2.33
CA ALA A 39 -10.63 4.73 3.64
C ALA A 39 -12.05 5.33 3.66
N LYS A 40 -12.50 5.91 2.55
CA LYS A 40 -13.76 6.69 2.47
C LYS A 40 -14.76 6.15 1.45
N GLY A 41 -14.38 5.17 0.62
CA GLY A 41 -15.25 4.62 -0.43
C GLY A 41 -15.49 5.55 -1.63
N ALA A 42 -14.80 6.70 -1.70
CA ALA A 42 -15.00 7.70 -2.75
C ALA A 42 -13.66 8.21 -3.31
N PHE A 43 -13.66 8.52 -4.61
CA PHE A 43 -12.54 9.20 -5.26
C PHE A 43 -12.50 10.69 -4.84
N PRO A 44 -11.32 11.30 -4.77
CA PRO A 44 -11.22 12.74 -4.54
C PRO A 44 -11.79 13.52 -5.75
N GLU A 45 -12.67 14.49 -5.50
CA GLU A 45 -13.28 15.33 -6.54
C GLU A 45 -12.26 16.29 -7.19
N THR A 46 -11.22 16.67 -6.45
CA THR A 46 -10.16 17.57 -6.90
C THR A 46 -8.79 16.95 -6.63
N TYR A 47 -7.87 17.12 -7.57
CA TYR A 47 -6.48 16.72 -7.38
C TYR A 47 -5.71 17.83 -6.68
N ALA A 48 -5.24 17.56 -5.46
CA ALA A 48 -4.27 18.37 -4.75
C ALA A 48 -3.00 17.52 -4.51
N PRO A 49 -1.79 18.03 -4.80
CA PRO A 49 -0.56 17.33 -4.43
C PRO A 49 -0.45 17.14 -2.92
N SER A 50 -0.26 15.90 -2.46
CA SER A 50 -0.04 15.61 -1.05
C SER A 50 1.30 16.18 -0.59
N VAL A 51 1.30 16.78 0.60
CA VAL A 51 2.54 17.05 1.37
C VAL A 51 2.77 15.90 2.34
N PHE A 52 1.78 15.68 3.21
CA PHE A 52 1.70 14.57 4.14
C PHE A 52 0.28 14.53 4.70
N GLU A 53 -0.38 13.38 4.63
CA GLU A 53 -1.73 13.22 5.16
C GLU A 53 -1.86 11.90 5.92
N LYS A 54 -2.60 11.92 7.04
CA LYS A 54 -2.88 10.74 7.84
C LYS A 54 -4.38 10.42 7.77
N TYR A 55 -4.68 9.20 7.37
CA TYR A 55 -6.03 8.64 7.41
C TYR A 55 -6.06 7.52 8.45
N ILE A 56 -7.14 7.45 9.22
CA ILE A 56 -7.38 6.33 10.14
C ILE A 56 -8.66 5.65 9.66
N THR A 57 -8.57 4.35 9.44
CA THR A 57 -9.75 3.52 9.18
C THR A 57 -9.70 2.25 10.03
N THR A 58 -10.86 1.79 10.40
CA THR A 58 -11.07 0.63 11.26
C THR A 58 -11.45 -0.53 10.36
N ILE A 59 -10.74 -1.65 10.47
CA ILE A 59 -11.16 -2.90 9.84
C ILE A 59 -11.34 -4.01 10.87
N THR A 60 -12.22 -4.94 10.53
CA THR A 60 -12.46 -6.14 11.33
C THR A 60 -11.86 -7.34 10.61
N ILE A 61 -10.94 -8.04 11.29
CA ILE A 61 -10.29 -9.26 10.80
C ILE A 61 -10.66 -10.39 11.75
N GLY A 62 -11.48 -11.33 11.27
CA GLY A 62 -12.12 -12.33 12.12
C GLY A 62 -13.04 -11.64 13.13
N ASN A 63 -12.75 -11.80 14.43
CA ASN A 63 -13.49 -11.15 15.52
C ASN A 63 -12.66 -10.06 16.21
N LYS A 64 -11.63 -9.53 15.54
CA LYS A 64 -10.74 -8.50 16.08
C LYS A 64 -10.77 -7.26 15.23
N ASP A 65 -10.92 -6.15 15.93
CA ASP A 65 -10.88 -4.83 15.38
C ASP A 65 -9.44 -4.31 15.37
N VAL A 66 -9.00 -3.83 14.20
CA VAL A 66 -7.66 -3.27 13.95
C VAL A 66 -7.82 -1.87 13.40
N ASP A 67 -7.04 -0.92 13.91
CA ASP A 67 -6.92 0.43 13.37
C ASP A 67 -5.79 0.51 12.38
N LEU A 68 -6.09 0.99 11.19
CA LEU A 68 -5.13 1.21 10.12
C LEU A 68 -4.81 2.68 10.05
N HIS A 69 -3.56 3.00 10.31
CA HIS A 69 -3.05 4.35 10.18
C HIS A 69 -2.36 4.43 8.83
N LEU A 70 -3.02 5.02 7.84
CA LEU A 70 -2.55 5.17 6.48
C LEU A 70 -1.87 6.53 6.34
N TYR A 71 -0.59 6.52 5.98
CA TYR A 71 0.24 7.72 5.82
C TYR A 71 0.47 7.97 4.33
N ASP A 72 -0.24 8.95 3.77
CA ASP A 72 -0.01 9.45 2.41
C ASP A 72 1.20 10.38 2.38
N THR A 73 2.08 10.19 1.40
CA THR A 73 3.32 10.96 1.29
C THR A 73 3.45 11.66 -0.05
N ALA A 74 4.11 12.82 -0.06
CA ALA A 74 4.52 13.51 -1.27
C ALA A 74 5.45 12.64 -2.13
N GLY A 75 5.18 12.60 -3.44
CA GLY A 75 6.02 11.90 -4.42
C GLY A 75 7.07 12.79 -5.08
N GLN A 76 7.03 14.10 -4.82
CA GLN A 76 7.94 15.09 -5.38
C GLN A 76 9.26 15.11 -4.61
N GLU A 77 10.34 15.44 -5.33
CA GLU A 77 11.71 15.49 -4.79
C GLU A 77 11.88 16.56 -3.71
N ASP A 78 11.10 17.65 -3.78
CA ASP A 78 11.08 18.73 -2.78
C ASP A 78 10.83 18.21 -1.35
N TYR A 79 10.19 17.04 -1.22
CA TYR A 79 9.85 16.42 0.05
C TYR A 79 10.73 15.20 0.40
N ASP A 80 11.79 14.91 -0.36
CA ASP A 80 12.67 13.75 -0.12
C ASP A 80 13.30 13.76 1.28
N ARG A 81 13.56 14.94 1.86
CA ARG A 81 14.08 15.07 3.23
C ARG A 81 13.03 14.92 4.32
N LEU A 82 11.77 15.19 4.01
CA LEU A 82 10.66 15.14 4.96
C LEU A 82 9.99 13.77 4.98
N ARG A 83 9.93 13.08 3.83
CA ARG A 83 9.30 11.76 3.70
C ARG A 83 9.81 10.73 4.72
N PRO A 84 11.12 10.64 5.02
CA PRO A 84 11.64 9.67 5.99
C PRO A 84 11.06 9.78 7.40
N LEU A 85 10.58 10.96 7.79
CA LEU A 85 9.90 11.16 9.08
C LEU A 85 8.61 10.32 9.19
N SER A 86 8.03 9.93 8.05
CA SER A 86 6.84 9.07 7.98
C SER A 86 7.15 7.60 8.28
N TYR A 87 8.40 7.16 8.14
CA TYR A 87 8.78 5.74 8.22
C TYR A 87 8.95 5.21 9.65
N GLN A 88 8.97 6.08 10.67
CA GLN A 88 9.09 5.64 12.05
C GLN A 88 7.97 4.66 12.43
N ASP A 89 8.33 3.51 12.99
CA ASP A 89 7.41 2.46 13.48
C ASP A 89 6.41 1.95 12.42
N VAL A 90 6.78 1.99 11.13
CA VAL A 90 5.94 1.48 10.05
C VAL A 90 5.85 -0.04 10.06
N ASN A 91 4.65 -0.59 9.87
CA ASN A 91 4.41 -2.04 9.82
C ASN A 91 4.36 -2.59 8.39
N LEU A 92 4.04 -1.74 7.41
CA LEU A 92 3.95 -2.10 5.99
C LEU A 92 4.23 -0.87 5.13
N VAL A 93 5.01 -1.03 4.07
CA VAL A 93 5.21 0.00 3.05
C VAL A 93 4.57 -0.42 1.73
N LEU A 94 3.81 0.50 1.13
CA LEU A 94 3.25 0.37 -0.21
C LEU A 94 4.06 1.22 -1.18
N ILE A 95 4.70 0.60 -2.18
CA ILE A 95 5.37 1.33 -3.26
C ILE A 95 4.44 1.33 -4.47
N CYS A 96 4.07 2.51 -4.96
CA CYS A 96 3.10 2.69 -6.02
C CYS A 96 3.72 3.29 -7.28
N TYR A 97 3.29 2.80 -8.44
CA TYR A 97 3.61 3.35 -9.75
C TYR A 97 2.35 3.47 -10.60
N ASP A 98 2.35 4.32 -11.63
CA ASP A 98 1.25 4.45 -12.59
C ASP A 98 1.52 3.49 -13.76
N VAL A 99 0.59 2.58 -14.05
CA VAL A 99 0.80 1.61 -15.14
C VAL A 99 0.88 2.27 -16.53
N THR A 100 0.46 3.53 -16.65
CA THR A 100 0.57 4.33 -17.87
C THR A 100 1.81 5.24 -17.88
N SER A 101 2.68 5.14 -16.87
CA SER A 101 3.93 5.91 -16.79
C SER A 101 5.11 4.95 -16.55
N PRO A 102 5.81 4.51 -17.61
CA PRO A 102 6.95 3.62 -17.48
C PRO A 102 8.07 4.17 -16.58
N SER A 103 8.32 5.48 -16.63
CA SER A 103 9.30 6.12 -15.75
C SER A 103 8.96 5.94 -14.26
N SER A 104 7.67 5.99 -13.90
CA SER A 104 7.26 5.77 -12.51
C SER A 104 7.50 4.33 -12.04
N PHE A 105 7.50 3.37 -12.97
CA PHE A 105 7.84 1.98 -12.70
C PHE A 105 9.36 1.81 -12.58
N ASP A 106 10.15 2.42 -13.45
CA ASP A 106 11.61 2.40 -13.35
C ASP A 106 12.10 3.03 -12.02
N ASN A 107 11.46 4.11 -11.60
CA ASN A 107 11.72 4.79 -10.33
C ASN A 107 11.47 3.90 -9.10
N VAL A 108 10.69 2.81 -9.22
CA VAL A 108 10.54 1.82 -8.15
C VAL A 108 11.91 1.25 -7.78
N LEU A 109 12.72 0.86 -8.76
CA LEU A 109 14.02 0.24 -8.52
C LEU A 109 15.13 1.28 -8.30
N ILE A 110 15.02 2.43 -8.96
CA ILE A 110 16.06 3.47 -8.92
C ILE A 110 15.98 4.30 -7.64
N LYS A 111 14.76 4.58 -7.14
CA LYS A 111 14.51 5.51 -6.03
C LYS A 111 13.76 4.85 -4.87
N TRP A 112 12.54 4.39 -5.11
CA TRP A 112 11.60 4.08 -4.02
C TRP A 112 12.01 2.85 -3.22
N TYR A 113 12.42 1.77 -3.88
CA TYR A 113 12.89 0.57 -3.20
C TYR A 113 14.19 0.84 -2.44
N PRO A 114 15.24 1.45 -3.01
CA PRO A 114 16.44 1.82 -2.25
C PRO A 114 16.15 2.68 -1.02
N GLU A 115 15.29 3.69 -1.14
CA GLU A 115 14.89 4.57 -0.03
C GLU A 115 14.19 3.77 1.08
N VAL A 116 13.16 3.00 0.73
CA VAL A 116 12.41 2.19 1.69
C VAL A 116 13.30 1.12 2.32
N HIS A 117 14.17 0.47 1.53
CA HIS A 117 15.10 -0.52 2.04
C HIS A 117 16.12 0.07 3.02
N HIS A 118 16.51 1.34 2.81
CA HIS A 118 17.39 2.06 3.72
C HIS A 118 16.71 2.36 5.06
N PHE A 119 15.52 2.96 5.05
CA PHE A 119 14.84 3.45 6.26
C PHE A 119 13.96 2.40 6.96
N CYS A 120 13.39 1.45 6.23
CA CYS A 120 12.40 0.48 6.71
C CYS A 120 12.93 -0.96 6.64
N ARG A 121 14.16 -1.19 7.10
CA ARG A 121 14.80 -2.52 7.06
C ARG A 121 13.94 -3.59 7.74
N GLY A 122 13.67 -4.67 7.02
CA GLY A 122 12.87 -5.79 7.52
C GLY A 122 11.35 -5.54 7.53
N VAL A 123 10.89 -4.34 7.19
CA VAL A 123 9.46 -4.07 7.04
C VAL A 123 8.97 -4.68 5.72
N PRO A 124 7.83 -5.39 5.71
CA PRO A 124 7.21 -5.87 4.48
C PRO A 124 6.93 -4.74 3.48
N ILE A 125 7.15 -5.01 2.20
CA ILE A 125 6.92 -4.07 1.09
C ILE A 125 5.94 -4.71 0.10
N ILE A 126 4.99 -3.92 -0.38
CA ILE A 126 4.06 -4.32 -1.46
C ILE A 126 4.19 -3.33 -2.61
N LEU A 127 4.41 -3.87 -3.81
CA LEU A 127 4.39 -3.10 -5.05
C LEU A 127 2.97 -3.03 -5.61
N ILE A 128 2.51 -1.84 -5.99
CA ILE A 128 1.16 -1.59 -6.49
C ILE A 128 1.23 -0.82 -7.82
N GLY A 129 0.61 -1.38 -8.85
CA GLY A 129 0.33 -0.68 -10.11
C GLY A 129 -1.01 0.04 -10.03
N CYS A 130 -1.00 1.36 -10.04
CA CYS A 130 -2.17 2.23 -10.02
C CYS A 130 -2.68 2.54 -11.44
N LYS A 131 -3.93 3.00 -11.53
CA LYS A 131 -4.61 3.43 -12.78
C LYS A 131 -4.71 2.35 -13.85
N THR A 132 -4.96 1.11 -13.42
CA THR A 132 -5.06 -0.06 -14.31
C THR A 132 -6.18 0.04 -15.33
N ASP A 133 -7.23 0.78 -15.01
CA ASP A 133 -8.33 1.15 -15.90
C ASP A 133 -7.83 1.88 -17.16
N LEU A 134 -6.78 2.70 -17.03
CA LEU A 134 -6.21 3.48 -18.12
C LEU A 134 -5.26 2.68 -19.03
N ARG A 135 -4.96 1.42 -18.71
CA ARG A 135 -4.07 0.58 -19.53
C ARG A 135 -4.59 0.36 -20.96
N LYS A 136 -5.92 0.42 -21.14
CA LYS A 136 -6.59 0.27 -22.44
C LYS A 136 -7.09 1.60 -23.01
N ASP A 137 -6.81 2.72 -22.36
CA ASP A 137 -7.21 4.04 -22.84
C ASP A 137 -6.46 4.40 -24.13
N LYS A 138 -7.21 4.64 -25.20
CA LYS A 138 -6.64 4.82 -26.55
C LYS A 138 -5.76 6.06 -26.64
N GLU A 139 -6.16 7.15 -25.99
CA GLU A 139 -5.43 8.42 -26.03
C GLU A 139 -4.10 8.31 -25.28
N ARG A 140 -4.11 7.72 -24.08
CA ARG A 140 -2.89 7.45 -23.31
C ARG A 140 -1.94 6.51 -24.04
N VAL A 141 -2.45 5.42 -24.60
CA VAL A 141 -1.64 4.46 -25.35
C VAL A 141 -1.02 5.12 -26.58
N ARG A 142 -1.75 5.97 -27.31
CA ARG A 142 -1.19 6.72 -28.44
C ARG A 142 -0.05 7.64 -28.00
N LYS A 143 -0.22 8.38 -26.90
CA LYS A 143 0.80 9.27 -26.36
C LYS A 143 2.06 8.52 -25.91
N LEU A 144 1.92 7.32 -25.35
CA LEU A 144 3.09 6.50 -25.01
C LEU A 144 3.82 6.02 -26.27
N LYS A 145 3.07 5.62 -27.31
CA LYS A 145 3.66 5.18 -28.57
C LYS A 145 4.43 6.28 -29.31
N THR A 146 4.04 7.55 -29.18
CA THR A 146 4.83 8.67 -29.74
C THR A 146 6.22 8.76 -29.10
N SER A 147 6.37 8.28 -27.86
CA SER A 147 7.65 8.19 -27.14
C SER A 147 8.24 6.77 -27.18
N GLN A 148 7.79 5.90 -28.10
CA GLN A 148 8.22 4.50 -28.21
C GLN A 148 8.05 3.68 -26.91
N GLN A 149 7.04 4.03 -26.13
CA GLN A 149 6.72 3.39 -24.86
C GLN A 149 5.36 2.70 -24.93
N GLU A 150 5.14 1.78 -23.99
CA GLU A 150 3.87 1.09 -23.78
C GLU A 150 3.51 1.07 -22.30
N PRO A 151 2.21 0.94 -21.96
CA PRO A 151 1.81 0.75 -20.57
C PRO A 151 2.46 -0.49 -19.95
N ILE A 152 2.80 -0.41 -18.67
CA ILE A 152 3.39 -1.52 -17.92
C ILE A 152 2.41 -2.68 -17.82
N THR A 153 2.82 -3.80 -18.40
CA THR A 153 2.13 -5.08 -18.38
C THR A 153 2.43 -5.85 -17.10
N TYR A 154 1.59 -6.83 -16.79
CA TYR A 154 1.82 -7.69 -15.63
C TYR A 154 3.12 -8.50 -15.76
N SER A 155 3.45 -8.99 -16.95
CA SER A 155 4.67 -9.77 -17.20
C SER A 155 5.95 -8.97 -16.97
N GLN A 156 5.99 -7.70 -17.38
CA GLN A 156 7.13 -6.81 -17.12
C GLN A 156 7.40 -6.61 -15.63
N VAL A 157 6.34 -6.59 -14.82
CA VAL A 157 6.46 -6.49 -13.37
C VAL A 157 7.11 -7.76 -12.84
N PHE A 158 6.57 -8.94 -13.15
CA PHE A 158 7.12 -10.23 -12.70
C PHE A 158 8.62 -10.38 -12.99
N VAL A 159 9.07 -10.04 -14.21
CA VAL A 159 10.49 -10.13 -14.60
C VAL A 159 11.36 -9.17 -13.77
N SER A 160 10.87 -7.97 -13.49
CA SER A 160 11.64 -6.95 -12.77
C SER A 160 11.77 -7.23 -11.27
N VAL A 161 10.76 -7.89 -10.67
CA VAL A 161 10.81 -8.28 -9.25
C VAL A 161 11.81 -9.41 -9.00
N ASP A 162 12.07 -10.29 -9.96
CA ASP A 162 12.99 -11.43 -9.79
C ASP A 162 14.46 -11.00 -9.58
N GLY A 163 14.84 -9.80 -10.03
CA GLY A 163 16.19 -9.23 -9.86
C GLY A 163 16.41 -8.42 -8.58
N VAL A 164 15.34 -8.11 -7.85
CA VAL A 164 15.39 -7.44 -6.54
C VAL A 164 15.01 -8.47 -5.50
N ARG A 165 15.66 -8.47 -4.33
CA ARG A 165 15.37 -9.44 -3.24
C ARG A 165 14.04 -9.10 -2.53
N LEU A 166 12.97 -9.00 -3.32
CA LEU A 166 11.57 -9.01 -2.93
C LEU A 166 11.18 -10.49 -2.94
N LEU A 167 11.01 -11.06 -1.75
CA LEU A 167 10.70 -12.46 -1.45
C LEU A 167 10.34 -13.34 -2.67
N GLN A 168 11.29 -14.16 -3.11
CA GLN A 168 11.00 -15.22 -4.09
C GLN A 168 10.14 -16.31 -3.42
N PRO A 169 9.08 -16.80 -4.08
CA PRO A 169 8.31 -17.95 -3.62
C PRO A 169 9.09 -19.24 -3.90
N SER A 170 10.19 -19.46 -3.16
CA SER A 170 11.01 -20.66 -3.33
C SER A 170 11.46 -21.27 -2.00
N GLN A 171 10.51 -21.49 -1.09
CA GLN A 171 10.52 -22.67 -0.23
C GLN A 171 9.15 -23.36 -0.34
N LYS A 172 9.18 -24.61 -0.81
CA LYS A 172 8.03 -25.45 -1.17
C LYS A 172 6.91 -25.37 -0.15
N TRP A 173 5.78 -24.71 -0.46
CA TRP A 173 4.55 -24.75 0.34
C TRP A 173 3.31 -24.97 -0.55
N SER A 174 2.23 -25.43 0.07
CA SER A 174 1.10 -26.10 -0.57
C SER A 174 0.22 -25.14 -1.41
N PRO A 175 -0.64 -25.65 -2.33
CA PRO A 175 -1.48 -24.82 -3.20
C PRO A 175 -2.38 -23.79 -2.50
N LYS A 176 -2.55 -23.86 -1.17
CA LYS A 176 -3.34 -22.92 -0.36
C LYS A 176 -2.55 -21.68 0.12
N GLU A 177 -1.25 -21.60 -0.13
CA GLU A 177 -0.35 -20.58 0.47
C GLU A 177 0.21 -19.54 -0.52
N ARG A 178 -0.27 -19.51 -1.76
CA ARG A 178 0.10 -18.52 -2.78
C ARG A 178 -0.39 -17.11 -2.44
N LEU A 179 0.27 -16.35 -1.57
CA LEU A 179 0.08 -14.89 -1.47
C LEU A 179 1.39 -14.21 -1.08
N GLN A 180 2.20 -13.87 -2.08
CA GLN A 180 3.02 -12.66 -2.11
C GLN A 180 3.11 -12.25 -3.59
N VAL A 181 2.70 -11.00 -3.88
CA VAL A 181 2.33 -10.44 -5.20
C VAL A 181 1.06 -11.05 -5.81
N HIS A 182 -0.10 -10.43 -5.52
CA HIS A 182 -1.39 -10.76 -6.16
C HIS A 182 -2.06 -9.52 -6.73
N TRP A 183 -2.79 -9.70 -7.84
CA TRP A 183 -3.33 -8.64 -8.69
C TRP A 183 -4.85 -8.60 -8.61
N PHE A 184 -5.48 -7.59 -7.98
CA PHE A 184 -6.94 -7.37 -8.07
C PHE A 184 -7.32 -5.89 -7.92
N GLU A 185 -8.53 -5.56 -8.36
CA GLU A 185 -9.15 -4.23 -8.25
C GLU A 185 -8.92 -3.61 -6.87
N THR A 186 -8.51 -2.35 -6.88
CA THR A 186 -7.77 -1.65 -5.82
C THR A 186 -8.40 -1.67 -4.41
N SER A 187 -9.71 -1.89 -4.29
CA SER A 187 -10.41 -1.94 -2.99
C SER A 187 -10.39 -3.32 -2.32
N VAL A 188 -10.56 -4.40 -3.08
CA VAL A 188 -10.56 -5.78 -2.55
C VAL A 188 -9.15 -6.21 -2.12
N PHE A 189 -8.14 -5.69 -2.80
CA PHE A 189 -6.73 -6.05 -2.59
C PHE A 189 -6.19 -5.66 -1.21
N LEU A 190 -6.44 -4.43 -0.74
CA LEU A 190 -5.96 -4.01 0.58
C LEU A 190 -6.58 -4.88 1.69
N GLN A 191 -7.86 -5.22 1.57
CA GLN A 191 -8.56 -6.02 2.55
C GLN A 191 -7.96 -7.43 2.69
N PHE A 192 -7.58 -8.08 1.58
CA PHE A 192 -6.89 -9.38 1.60
C PHE A 192 -5.45 -9.30 2.12
N VAL A 193 -4.71 -8.25 1.75
CA VAL A 193 -3.35 -7.99 2.26
C VAL A 193 -3.35 -7.84 3.77
N LEU A 194 -4.32 -7.10 4.31
CA LEU A 194 -4.45 -6.82 5.73
C LEU A 194 -4.89 -8.04 6.52
N LEU A 195 -5.82 -8.84 5.98
CA LEU A 195 -6.15 -10.17 6.48
C LEU A 195 -4.89 -11.04 6.63
N LYS A 196 -3.99 -11.02 5.63
CA LYS A 196 -2.80 -11.88 5.63
C LYS A 196 -1.65 -11.37 6.50
N LEU A 197 -1.39 -10.05 6.55
CA LEU A 197 -0.44 -9.45 7.48
C LEU A 197 -0.87 -9.64 8.94
N CYS A 198 -2.19 -9.58 9.21
CA CYS A 198 -2.72 -9.90 10.52
C CYS A 198 -2.76 -11.40 10.83
N MET A 199 -2.48 -12.28 9.87
CA MET A 199 -2.36 -13.72 10.13
C MET A 199 -0.91 -14.18 10.25
N ASN A 200 0.06 -13.46 9.66
CA ASN A 200 1.49 -13.85 9.65
C ASN A 200 2.35 -13.13 10.70
N HIS A 201 1.88 -12.02 11.29
CA HIS A 201 2.52 -11.31 12.41
C HIS A 201 1.75 -11.48 13.74
N PHE A 202 0.95 -12.53 13.85
CA PHE A 202 0.16 -12.89 15.03
C PHE A 202 0.24 -14.38 15.31
#